data_AF-A0A7W0GR96-F1
#
_entry.id   AF-A0A7W0GR96-F1
#
_cell.length_a   1.000
_cell.length_b   1.000
_cell.length_c   1.000
_cell.angle_alpha   90.00
_cell.angle_beta   90.00
_cell.angle_gamma   90.00
#
_symmetry.space_group_name_H-M   'P 1'
#
loop_
_entity.id
_entity.type
_entity.pdbx_description
1 polymer ?
#
loop_
_entity_poly.entity_id
_entity_poly.type
_entity_poly.pdbx_seq_one_letter_code
_entity_poly.pdbx_strand_id
1 'polypeptide(L)'
;GTQVLLDAARECGVRRFLQVSTDEVLGSLPEDETAYFTENSAFAPNSPYAASKAAAEHLVRAAHHTFGLDTVVTRCGNNYGPRQFPEKFLPLALSNAMNDEPIPLYGDGQNVRDWIYVMDHCRAILLALRQGHAGAVYNIGARNEHRNIEVAESLLDALGKPRSLIRFVKDRLGHDRRYAIDPSRAESELGWRPLETWESGLRKTIAWYQENSRWIERARSGAYRDYYKQQYGTEVGAA
;
A
#
# COMPACT_ATOMS: atom_id res chain seq x y z
N GLY A 1 -1.07 13.35 16.22
CA GLY A 1 -1.68 12.01 16.07
C GLY A 1 -0.89 10.98 16.86
N THR A 2 0.16 10.40 16.26
CA THR A 2 0.97 9.33 16.88
C THR A 2 1.48 9.66 18.28
N GLN A 3 2.05 10.86 18.49
CA GLN A 3 2.52 11.29 19.82
C GLN A 3 1.42 11.18 20.89
N VAL A 4 0.21 11.67 20.60
CA VAL A 4 -0.93 11.62 21.52
C VAL A 4 -1.29 10.18 21.90
N LEU A 5 -1.25 9.26 20.93
CA LEU A 5 -1.52 7.84 21.19
C LEU A 5 -0.39 7.17 21.99
N LEU A 6 0.86 7.56 21.77
CA LEU A 6 2.01 7.07 22.55
C LEU A 6 1.92 7.53 24.00
N ASP A 7 1.58 8.79 24.24
CA ASP A 7 1.42 9.33 25.59
C ASP A 7 0.26 8.63 26.32
N ALA A 8 -0.90 8.51 25.68
CA ALA A 8 -2.04 7.78 26.23
C ALA A 8 -1.72 6.29 26.48
N ALA A 9 -0.99 5.64 25.56
CA ALA A 9 -0.59 4.24 25.73
C ALA A 9 0.31 4.05 26.96
N ARG A 10 1.21 4.99 27.23
CA ARG A 10 2.07 4.98 28.41
C ARG A 10 1.27 5.22 29.68
N GLU A 11 0.42 6.25 29.70
CA GLU A 11 -0.43 6.59 30.87
C GLU A 11 -1.37 5.44 31.25
N CYS A 12 -1.96 4.77 30.26
CA CYS A 12 -2.88 3.65 30.49
C CYS A 12 -2.17 2.30 30.69
N GLY A 13 -0.83 2.23 30.64
CA GLY A 13 -0.09 0.98 30.79
C GLY A 13 -0.40 -0.04 29.69
N VAL A 14 -0.59 0.41 28.44
CA VAL A 14 -0.82 -0.46 27.29
C VAL A 14 0.37 -1.40 27.12
N ARG A 15 0.10 -2.71 27.17
CA ARG A 15 1.14 -3.75 27.12
C ARG A 15 1.97 -3.72 25.84
N ARG A 16 1.39 -3.33 24.69
CA ARG A 16 2.09 -3.23 23.41
C ARG A 16 1.46 -2.21 22.49
N PHE A 17 2.30 -1.40 21.85
CA PHE A 17 1.91 -0.42 20.84
C PHE A 17 2.44 -0.85 19.46
N LEU A 18 1.56 -1.21 18.52
CA LEU A 18 1.96 -1.54 17.15
C LEU A 18 1.69 -0.35 16.21
N GLN A 19 2.74 0.15 15.57
CA GLN A 19 2.67 1.18 14.54
C GLN A 19 2.67 0.54 13.14
N VAL A 20 1.58 0.71 12.40
CA VAL A 20 1.52 0.35 10.97
C VAL A 20 2.05 1.52 10.14
N SER A 21 3.19 1.30 9.49
CA SER A 21 3.89 2.23 8.62
C SER A 21 3.87 1.73 7.17
N THR A 22 4.77 2.23 6.33
CA THR A 22 4.83 2.00 4.89
C THR A 22 6.29 1.91 4.44
N ASP A 23 6.56 1.20 3.35
CA ASP A 23 7.86 1.19 2.67
C ASP A 23 8.31 2.55 2.13
N GLU A 24 7.38 3.42 1.73
CA GLU A 24 7.66 4.77 1.22
C GLU A 24 8.54 5.64 2.16
N VAL A 25 8.63 5.29 3.46
CA VAL A 25 9.52 5.96 4.41
C VAL A 25 11.00 5.81 4.03
N LEU A 26 11.33 4.83 3.18
CA LEU A 26 12.66 4.45 2.76
C LEU A 26 13.05 5.07 1.40
N GLY A 27 12.14 5.82 0.75
CA GLY A 27 12.37 6.46 -0.54
C GLY A 27 12.25 5.51 -1.73
N SER A 28 13.04 5.72 -2.78
CA SER A 28 13.05 4.88 -3.98
C SER A 28 14.30 4.00 -4.04
N LEU A 29 14.13 2.76 -4.52
CA LEU A 29 15.24 1.90 -4.92
C LEU A 29 15.75 2.25 -6.31
N PRO A 30 17.01 1.88 -6.64
CA PRO A 30 17.48 1.84 -8.02
C PRO A 30 16.73 0.76 -8.83
N GLU A 31 16.89 0.80 -10.16
CA GLU A 31 16.33 -0.21 -11.08
C GLU A 31 17.08 -1.57 -11.02
N ASP A 32 18.03 -1.74 -10.09
CA ASP A 32 18.67 -3.01 -9.79
C ASP A 32 17.69 -3.95 -9.08
N GLU A 33 17.32 -5.05 -9.72
CA GLU A 33 16.39 -6.07 -9.21
C GLU A 33 16.90 -6.80 -7.96
N THR A 34 18.20 -6.74 -7.68
CA THR A 34 18.79 -7.32 -6.45
C THR A 34 18.67 -6.38 -5.24
N ALA A 35 18.33 -5.12 -5.45
CA ALA A 35 18.14 -4.16 -4.38
C ALA A 35 16.74 -4.30 -3.76
N TYR A 36 16.69 -4.42 -2.44
CA TYR A 36 15.46 -4.50 -1.64
C TYR A 36 15.56 -3.60 -0.41
N PHE A 37 14.41 -3.13 0.06
CA PHE A 37 14.30 -2.53 1.37
C PHE A 37 14.41 -3.58 2.47
N THR A 38 15.34 -3.36 3.40
CA THR A 38 15.49 -4.13 4.63
C THR A 38 15.13 -3.26 5.83
N GLU A 39 15.02 -3.83 7.02
CA GLU A 39 14.78 -3.06 8.25
C GLU A 39 15.89 -2.03 8.53
N ASN A 40 17.09 -2.27 8.00
CA ASN A 40 18.27 -1.41 8.16
C ASN A 40 18.41 -0.33 7.07
N SER A 41 17.54 -0.33 6.05
CA SER A 41 17.54 0.71 5.03
C SER A 41 17.33 2.10 5.66
N ALA A 42 18.07 3.09 5.17
CA ALA A 42 17.95 4.46 5.66
C ALA A 42 16.61 5.08 5.27
N PHE A 43 16.07 5.93 6.13
CA PHE A 43 14.90 6.74 5.80
C PHE A 43 15.26 7.79 4.74
N ALA A 44 14.47 7.88 3.68
CA ALA A 44 14.62 8.86 2.62
C ALA A 44 13.26 9.25 1.98
N PRO A 45 12.26 9.69 2.77
CA PRO A 45 10.91 9.92 2.27
C PRO A 45 10.84 11.11 1.30
N ASN A 46 10.24 10.89 0.11
CA ASN A 46 10.17 11.91 -0.95
C ASN A 46 8.82 12.63 -1.07
N SER A 47 7.83 12.26 -0.23
CA SER A 47 6.50 12.87 -0.22
C SER A 47 6.11 13.38 1.18
N PRO A 48 5.22 14.38 1.30
CA PRO A 48 4.70 14.82 2.60
C PRO A 48 4.05 13.68 3.40
N TYR A 49 3.39 12.75 2.70
CA TYR A 49 2.80 11.56 3.30
C TYR A 49 3.88 10.66 3.91
N ALA A 50 4.89 10.27 3.11
CA ALA A 50 5.98 9.41 3.56
C ALA A 50 6.80 10.07 4.69
N ALA A 51 7.04 11.38 4.61
CA ALA A 51 7.75 12.13 5.66
C ALA A 51 6.97 12.10 6.98
N SER A 52 5.65 12.24 6.93
CA SER A 52 4.81 12.13 8.14
C SER A 52 4.85 10.74 8.77
N LYS A 53 4.94 9.69 7.95
CA LYS A 53 5.06 8.29 8.41
C LYS A 53 6.45 8.01 9.01
N ALA A 54 7.51 8.48 8.37
CA ALA A 54 8.88 8.39 8.90
C ALA A 54 9.01 9.11 10.26
N ALA A 55 8.43 10.32 10.38
CA ALA A 55 8.39 11.04 11.64
C ALA A 55 7.66 10.26 12.74
N ALA A 56 6.52 9.62 12.42
CA ALA A 56 5.80 8.77 13.36
C ALA A 56 6.65 7.57 13.84
N GLU A 57 7.41 6.92 12.96
CA GLU A 57 8.33 5.85 13.35
C GLU A 57 9.44 6.33 14.30
N HIS A 58 10.00 7.53 14.05
CA HIS A 58 10.98 8.11 14.97
C HIS A 58 10.41 8.35 16.37
N LEU A 59 9.15 8.82 16.47
CA LEU A 59 8.46 8.98 17.75
C LEU A 59 8.26 7.64 18.47
N VAL A 60 7.83 6.60 17.74
CA VAL A 60 7.62 5.26 18.30
C VAL A 60 8.94 4.65 18.80
N ARG A 61 10.00 4.76 18.01
CA ARG A 61 11.35 4.33 18.41
C ARG A 61 11.83 5.08 19.65
N ALA A 62 11.64 6.39 19.70
CA ALA A 62 12.01 7.20 20.86
C ALA A 62 11.22 6.79 22.12
N ALA A 63 9.91 6.52 21.99
CA ALA A 63 9.09 6.08 23.11
C ALA A 63 9.56 4.73 23.68
N HIS A 64 9.95 3.79 22.83
CA HIS A 64 10.56 2.53 23.26
C HIS A 64 11.90 2.77 23.96
N HIS A 65 12.82 3.50 23.31
CA HIS A 65 14.17 3.71 23.82
C HIS A 65 14.20 4.48 25.14
N THR A 66 13.38 5.53 25.27
CA THR A 66 13.38 6.42 26.43
C THR A 66 12.53 5.89 27.57
N PHE A 67 11.39 5.28 27.28
CA PHE A 67 10.40 4.91 28.30
C PHE A 67 10.18 3.41 28.45
N GLY A 68 10.86 2.58 27.66
CA GLY A 68 10.71 1.12 27.72
C GLY A 68 9.35 0.61 27.23
N LEU A 69 8.56 1.44 26.55
CA LEU A 69 7.27 1.01 25.99
C LEU A 69 7.51 -0.14 24.99
N ASP A 70 6.81 -1.27 25.14
CA ASP A 70 6.86 -2.35 24.15
C ASP A 70 6.19 -1.87 22.85
N THR A 71 7.01 -1.48 21.88
CA THR A 71 6.54 -1.03 20.57
C THR A 71 6.96 -2.01 19.49
N VAL A 72 6.13 -2.20 18.47
CA VAL A 72 6.47 -2.92 17.25
C VAL A 72 6.11 -2.05 16.05
N VAL A 73 6.94 -2.02 15.02
CA VAL A 73 6.63 -1.33 13.76
C VAL A 73 6.51 -2.34 12.63
N THR A 74 5.52 -2.18 11.75
CA THR A 74 5.46 -2.91 10.49
C THR A 74 5.55 -1.93 9.32
N ARG A 75 6.41 -2.19 8.33
CA ARG A 75 6.46 -1.45 7.07
C ARG A 75 6.00 -2.38 5.96
N CYS A 76 4.94 -2.05 5.24
CA CYS A 76 4.44 -2.90 4.17
C CYS A 76 4.50 -2.24 2.80
N GLY A 77 4.41 -3.08 1.77
CA GLY A 77 4.26 -2.65 0.39
C GLY A 77 2.84 -2.23 0.02
N ASN A 78 2.61 -2.08 -1.27
CA ASN A 78 1.34 -1.64 -1.83
C ASN A 78 0.24 -2.67 -1.59
N ASN A 79 -0.66 -2.33 -0.66
CA ASN A 79 -1.80 -3.19 -0.37
C ASN A 79 -2.83 -3.12 -1.49
N TYR A 80 -3.46 -4.26 -1.76
CA TYR A 80 -4.62 -4.32 -2.65
C TYR A 80 -5.63 -5.36 -2.18
N GLY A 81 -6.90 -5.17 -2.56
CA GLY A 81 -7.96 -6.11 -2.22
C GLY A 81 -9.32 -5.48 -1.91
N PRO A 82 -10.21 -6.25 -1.26
CA PRO A 82 -11.53 -5.81 -0.82
C PRO A 82 -11.51 -4.49 -0.06
N ARG A 83 -12.53 -3.65 -0.26
CA ARG A 83 -12.76 -2.37 0.45
C ARG A 83 -11.67 -1.30 0.26
N GLN A 84 -10.79 -1.43 -0.73
CA GLN A 84 -9.84 -0.36 -1.04
C GLN A 84 -10.56 0.83 -1.70
N PHE A 85 -10.34 2.04 -1.20
CA PHE A 85 -11.02 3.23 -1.72
C PHE A 85 -10.57 3.54 -3.17
N PRO A 86 -11.49 3.91 -4.10
CA PRO A 86 -11.21 4.04 -5.54
C PRO A 86 -10.39 5.29 -5.92
N GLU A 87 -9.57 5.81 -5.01
CA GLU A 87 -8.54 6.83 -5.29
C GLU A 87 -7.18 6.22 -5.65
N LYS A 88 -6.92 4.98 -5.20
CA LYS A 88 -5.67 4.27 -5.44
C LYS A 88 -5.67 3.65 -6.83
N PHE A 89 -4.49 3.37 -7.37
CA PHE A 89 -4.34 2.96 -8.77
C PHE A 89 -5.17 1.72 -9.15
N LEU A 90 -5.00 0.58 -8.46
CA LEU A 90 -5.75 -0.64 -8.79
C LEU A 90 -7.28 -0.49 -8.66
N PRO A 91 -7.85 0.03 -7.54
CA PRO A 91 -9.30 0.14 -7.43
C PRO A 91 -9.90 1.19 -8.36
N LEU A 92 -9.17 2.26 -8.68
CA LEU A 92 -9.52 3.21 -9.74
C LEU A 92 -9.56 2.51 -11.11
N ALA A 93 -8.49 1.81 -11.46
CA ALA A 93 -8.39 1.10 -12.74
C ALA A 93 -9.48 0.05 -12.89
N LEU A 94 -9.74 -0.74 -11.84
CA LEU A 94 -10.80 -1.75 -11.80
C LEU A 94 -12.17 -1.12 -11.97
N SER A 95 -12.44 -0.03 -11.23
CA SER A 95 -13.70 0.69 -11.37
C SER A 95 -13.89 1.27 -12.77
N ASN A 96 -12.87 1.89 -13.35
CA ASN A 96 -12.96 2.48 -14.68
C ASN A 96 -13.15 1.38 -15.74
N ALA A 97 -12.38 0.30 -15.67
CA ALA A 97 -12.51 -0.84 -16.59
C ALA A 97 -13.91 -1.48 -16.55
N MET A 98 -14.51 -1.61 -15.36
CA MET A 98 -15.87 -2.13 -15.21
C MET A 98 -16.95 -1.21 -15.82
N ASN A 99 -16.65 0.07 -16.03
CA ASN A 99 -17.54 1.06 -16.64
C ASN A 99 -17.11 1.47 -18.05
N ASP A 100 -16.15 0.76 -18.65
CA ASP A 100 -15.58 1.09 -19.97
C ASP A 100 -14.98 2.52 -20.04
N GLU A 101 -14.52 3.03 -18.90
CA GLU A 101 -13.87 4.33 -18.76
C GLU A 101 -12.34 4.22 -18.92
N PRO A 102 -11.65 5.29 -19.36
CA PRO A 102 -10.20 5.28 -19.48
C PRO A 102 -9.47 5.05 -18.14
N ILE A 103 -8.38 4.28 -18.16
CA ILE A 103 -7.51 4.06 -17.01
C ILE A 103 -6.33 5.04 -17.08
N PRO A 104 -6.25 6.05 -16.19
CA PRO A 104 -5.15 7.00 -16.20
C PRO A 104 -3.88 6.35 -15.63
N LEU A 105 -2.81 6.33 -16.43
CA LEU A 105 -1.51 5.80 -16.07
C LEU A 105 -0.49 6.94 -16.03
N TYR A 106 0.09 7.21 -14.86
CA TYR A 106 1.02 8.32 -14.67
C TYR A 106 2.38 8.06 -15.35
N GLY A 107 2.91 9.09 -16.01
CA GLY A 107 4.25 9.06 -16.60
C GLY A 107 4.33 8.07 -17.75
N ASP A 108 5.34 7.19 -17.70
CA ASP A 108 5.55 6.10 -18.65
C ASP A 108 4.95 4.76 -18.18
N GLY A 109 4.29 4.75 -17.01
CA GLY A 109 3.69 3.55 -16.41
C GLY A 109 4.70 2.52 -15.90
N GLN A 110 5.99 2.82 -15.91
CA GLN A 110 7.06 1.88 -15.56
C GLN A 110 7.42 1.91 -14.06
N ASN A 111 6.77 2.73 -13.23
CA ASN A 111 6.98 2.67 -11.78
C ASN A 111 6.62 1.28 -11.26
N VAL A 112 7.49 0.73 -10.41
CA VAL A 112 7.38 -0.61 -9.82
C VAL A 112 6.91 -0.50 -8.38
N ARG A 113 6.00 -1.38 -7.99
CA ARG A 113 5.54 -1.55 -6.60
C ARG A 113 5.54 -3.03 -6.24
N ASP A 114 5.82 -3.35 -4.97
CA ASP A 114 5.60 -4.68 -4.40
C ASP A 114 4.16 -4.79 -3.91
N TRP A 115 3.37 -5.67 -4.54
CA TRP A 115 1.94 -5.80 -4.30
C TRP A 115 1.60 -6.91 -3.32
N ILE A 116 1.00 -6.55 -2.19
CA ILE A 116 0.57 -7.48 -1.15
C ILE A 116 -0.95 -7.51 -1.00
N TYR A 117 -1.54 -8.71 -1.00
CA TYR A 117 -2.97 -8.85 -0.76
C TYR A 117 -3.32 -8.45 0.67
N VAL A 118 -4.38 -7.65 0.85
CA VAL A 118 -4.71 -7.01 2.13
C VAL A 118 -4.85 -8.00 3.29
N MET A 119 -5.38 -9.20 3.04
CA MET A 119 -5.51 -10.22 4.09
C MET A 119 -4.17 -10.81 4.51
N ASP A 120 -3.17 -10.86 3.63
CA ASP A 120 -1.82 -11.28 3.99
C ASP A 120 -1.14 -10.26 4.89
N HIS A 121 -1.33 -8.97 4.60
CA HIS A 121 -0.87 -7.91 5.48
C HIS A 121 -1.58 -7.94 6.85
N CYS A 122 -2.91 -8.15 6.89
CA CYS A 122 -3.63 -8.31 8.16
C CYS A 122 -3.07 -9.47 9.01
N ARG A 123 -2.74 -10.61 8.38
CA ARG A 123 -2.10 -11.74 9.08
C ARG A 123 -0.72 -11.37 9.62
N ALA A 124 0.09 -10.64 8.84
CA ALA A 124 1.38 -10.12 9.29
C ALA A 124 1.25 -9.19 10.50
N ILE A 125 0.33 -8.22 10.46
CA ILE A 125 0.08 -7.31 11.59
C ILE A 125 -0.30 -8.09 12.84
N LEU A 126 -1.18 -9.09 12.72
CA LEU A 126 -1.61 -9.90 13.86
C LEU A 126 -0.46 -10.73 14.44
N LEU A 127 0.40 -11.29 13.60
CA LEU A 127 1.59 -12.03 14.04
C LEU A 127 2.59 -11.10 14.72
N ALA A 128 2.92 -9.96 14.11
CA ALA A 128 3.80 -8.94 14.70
C ALA A 128 3.26 -8.43 16.04
N LEU A 129 1.95 -8.19 16.15
CA LEU A 129 1.32 -7.78 17.40
C LEU A 129 1.48 -8.85 18.49
N ARG A 130 1.33 -10.13 18.16
CA ARG A 130 1.35 -11.22 19.15
C ARG A 130 2.75 -11.70 19.51
N GLN A 131 3.66 -11.72 18.54
CA GLN A 131 4.92 -12.46 18.62
C GLN A 131 6.15 -11.58 18.35
N GLY A 132 5.96 -10.37 17.80
CA GLY A 132 7.06 -9.46 17.50
C GLY A 132 7.89 -9.11 18.72
N HIS A 133 9.19 -8.96 18.52
CA HIS A 133 10.12 -8.53 19.55
C HIS A 133 9.92 -7.04 19.87
N ALA A 134 9.99 -6.68 21.15
CA ALA A 134 9.86 -5.29 21.57
C ALA A 134 10.97 -4.44 20.94
N GLY A 135 10.59 -3.28 20.38
CA GLY A 135 11.48 -2.37 19.66
C GLY A 135 11.79 -2.78 18.22
N ALA A 136 11.30 -3.93 17.76
CA ALA A 136 11.57 -4.41 16.41
C ALA A 136 10.73 -3.71 15.34
N VAL A 137 11.32 -3.69 14.15
CA VAL A 137 10.65 -3.35 12.89
C VAL A 137 10.55 -4.62 12.07
N TYR A 138 9.43 -4.82 11.39
CA TYR A 138 9.22 -5.92 10.45
C TYR A 138 8.80 -5.36 9.09
N ASN A 139 9.61 -5.62 8.07
CA ASN A 139 9.26 -5.40 6.68
C ASN A 139 8.32 -6.51 6.20
N ILE A 140 7.19 -6.12 5.61
CA ILE A 140 6.11 -7.00 5.17
C ILE A 140 5.90 -6.81 3.66
N GLY A 141 6.53 -7.66 2.87
CA GLY A 141 6.46 -7.67 1.41
C GLY A 141 6.05 -9.04 0.88
N ALA A 142 5.44 -9.08 -0.31
CA ALA A 142 5.08 -10.34 -0.95
C ALA A 142 6.12 -10.79 -1.99
N ARG A 143 7.16 -9.98 -2.26
CA ARG A 143 8.09 -10.15 -3.38
C ARG A 143 7.34 -10.24 -4.73
N ASN A 144 6.26 -9.46 -4.86
CA ASN A 144 5.40 -9.41 -6.05
C ASN A 144 5.56 -8.06 -6.73
N GLU A 145 6.74 -7.82 -7.30
CA GLU A 145 7.03 -6.59 -8.01
C GLU A 145 6.30 -6.54 -9.35
N HIS A 146 5.54 -5.48 -9.58
CA HIS A 146 4.91 -5.23 -10.86
C HIS A 146 5.03 -3.76 -11.24
N ARG A 147 5.30 -3.52 -12.52
CA ARG A 147 5.15 -2.20 -13.13
C ARG A 147 3.68 -1.82 -13.18
N ASN A 148 3.36 -0.55 -13.02
CA ASN A 148 1.97 -0.08 -13.10
C ASN A 148 1.30 -0.43 -14.43
N ILE A 149 2.04 -0.43 -15.54
CA ILE A 149 1.51 -0.89 -16.84
C ILE A 149 1.10 -2.36 -16.82
N GLU A 150 1.93 -3.25 -16.24
CA GLU A 150 1.66 -4.69 -16.15
C GLU A 150 0.45 -4.97 -15.27
N VAL A 151 0.27 -4.17 -14.20
CA VAL A 151 -0.92 -4.23 -13.35
C VAL A 151 -2.17 -3.86 -14.13
N ALA A 152 -2.15 -2.78 -14.91
CA ALA A 152 -3.30 -2.36 -15.73
C ALA A 152 -3.62 -3.41 -16.81
N GLU A 153 -2.61 -3.95 -17.49
CA GLU A 153 -2.79 -4.99 -18.50
C GLU A 153 -3.35 -6.28 -17.90
N SER A 154 -2.78 -6.75 -16.78
CA SER A 154 -3.26 -7.95 -16.08
C SER A 154 -4.73 -7.83 -15.67
N LEU A 155 -5.12 -6.65 -15.18
CA LEU A 155 -6.50 -6.35 -14.81
C LEU A 155 -7.43 -6.39 -16.03
N LEU A 156 -7.05 -5.74 -17.14
CA LEU A 156 -7.86 -5.69 -18.35
C LEU A 156 -8.01 -7.07 -18.98
N ASP A 157 -6.92 -7.84 -19.04
CA ASP A 157 -6.92 -9.21 -19.54
C ASP A 157 -7.84 -10.09 -18.68
N ALA A 158 -7.78 -9.97 -17.35
CA ALA A 158 -8.66 -10.71 -16.43
C ALA A 158 -10.15 -10.34 -16.56
N LEU A 159 -10.46 -9.11 -16.98
CA LEU A 159 -11.83 -8.64 -17.24
C LEU A 159 -12.30 -8.86 -18.68
N GLY A 160 -11.42 -9.32 -19.58
CA GLY A 160 -11.71 -9.40 -21.01
C GLY A 160 -11.94 -8.04 -21.68
N LYS A 161 -11.26 -6.99 -21.20
CA LYS A 161 -11.38 -5.60 -21.68
C LYS A 161 -10.18 -5.21 -22.56
N PRO A 162 -10.36 -4.31 -23.55
CA PRO A 162 -9.27 -3.95 -24.44
C PRO A 162 -8.23 -3.07 -23.73
N ARG A 163 -6.95 -3.35 -23.99
CA ARG A 163 -5.80 -2.53 -23.52
C ARG A 163 -5.86 -1.08 -24.00
N SER A 164 -6.66 -0.79 -25.03
CA SER A 164 -6.93 0.57 -25.50
C SER A 164 -7.69 1.45 -24.49
N LEU A 165 -8.11 0.94 -23.34
CA LEU A 165 -8.60 1.76 -22.22
C LEU A 165 -7.47 2.50 -21.48
N ILE A 166 -6.21 2.07 -21.60
CA ILE A 166 -5.08 2.72 -20.93
C ILE A 166 -4.81 4.10 -21.56
N ARG A 167 -4.68 5.13 -20.72
CA ARG A 167 -4.34 6.50 -21.13
C ARG A 167 -3.18 7.02 -20.29
N PHE A 168 -2.08 7.37 -20.94
CA PHE A 168 -0.97 8.02 -20.26
C PHE A 168 -1.34 9.45 -19.88
N VAL A 169 -1.06 9.81 -18.63
CA VAL A 169 -1.28 11.15 -18.08
C VAL A 169 0.03 11.69 -17.51
N LYS A 170 0.12 13.01 -17.35
CA LYS A 170 1.31 13.66 -16.79
C LYS A 170 1.69 13.04 -15.44
N ASP A 171 2.97 12.75 -15.25
CA ASP A 171 3.47 12.12 -14.03
C ASP A 171 3.27 13.00 -12.78
N ARG A 172 3.34 12.36 -11.61
CA ARG A 172 3.31 13.02 -10.31
C ARG A 172 4.69 13.61 -10.00
N LEU A 173 4.71 14.76 -9.35
CA LEU A 173 5.95 15.34 -8.85
C LEU A 173 6.54 14.46 -7.74
N GLY A 174 7.83 14.13 -7.83
CA GLY A 174 8.53 13.32 -6.83
C GLY A 174 8.08 11.86 -6.78
N HIS A 175 7.64 11.30 -7.91
CA HIS A 175 7.12 9.94 -7.97
C HIS A 175 8.25 8.91 -7.89
N ASP A 176 8.36 8.22 -6.76
CA ASP A 176 9.38 7.17 -6.58
C ASP A 176 9.23 6.05 -7.61
N ARG A 177 10.38 5.61 -8.13
CA ARG A 177 10.44 4.74 -9.31
C ARG A 177 10.16 3.30 -8.95
N ARG A 178 10.78 2.76 -7.90
CA ARG A 178 10.69 1.35 -7.54
C ARG A 178 10.65 1.15 -6.04
N TYR A 179 9.71 0.33 -5.58
CA TYR A 179 9.67 -0.22 -4.23
C TYR A 179 9.69 -1.74 -4.29
N ALA A 180 10.54 -2.34 -3.47
CA ALA A 180 10.67 -3.79 -3.32
C ALA A 180 11.09 -4.08 -1.88
N ILE A 181 10.42 -5.02 -1.21
CA ILE A 181 10.61 -5.26 0.21
C ILE A 181 11.21 -6.64 0.42
N ASP A 182 12.23 -6.74 1.26
CA ASP A 182 12.71 -8.02 1.77
C ASP A 182 11.96 -8.38 3.08
N PRO A 183 11.08 -9.41 3.07
CA PRO A 183 10.36 -9.85 4.26
C PRO A 183 11.11 -10.89 5.10
N SER A 184 12.39 -11.19 4.82
CA SER A 184 13.13 -12.32 5.43
C SER A 184 13.10 -12.33 6.97
N ARG A 185 13.06 -11.16 7.61
CA ARG A 185 12.92 -11.06 9.07
C ARG A 185 11.55 -11.50 9.56
N ALA A 186 10.47 -11.06 8.91
CA ALA A 186 9.11 -11.49 9.24
C ALA A 186 8.93 -12.99 8.99
N GLU A 187 9.55 -13.53 7.94
CA GLU A 187 9.53 -14.96 7.63
C GLU A 187 10.23 -15.80 8.71
N SER A 188 11.40 -15.35 9.17
CA SER A 188 12.22 -16.10 10.12
C SER A 188 11.75 -15.94 11.58
N GLU A 189 11.43 -14.73 12.01
CA GLU A 189 11.08 -14.44 13.42
C GLU A 189 9.58 -14.65 13.72
N LEU A 190 8.68 -14.40 12.75
CA LEU A 190 7.22 -14.49 12.97
C LEU A 190 6.59 -15.71 12.29
N GLY A 191 7.35 -16.44 11.48
CA GLY A 191 6.81 -17.52 10.63
C GLY A 191 5.78 -17.01 9.60
N TRP A 192 5.78 -15.72 9.29
CA TRP A 192 4.83 -15.14 8.34
C TRP A 192 5.28 -15.39 6.90
N ARG A 193 4.33 -15.76 6.03
CA ARG A 193 4.51 -15.79 4.57
C ARG A 193 3.21 -15.34 3.88
N PRO A 194 3.28 -14.67 2.72
CA PRO A 194 2.08 -14.41 1.92
C PRO A 194 1.43 -15.74 1.52
N LEU A 195 0.09 -15.77 1.46
CA LEU A 195 -0.67 -16.92 0.95
C LEU A 195 -1.14 -16.68 -0.47
N GLU A 196 -1.28 -15.42 -0.88
CA GLU A 196 -1.72 -15.06 -2.22
C GLU A 196 -0.54 -14.72 -3.13
N THR A 197 -0.63 -15.19 -4.37
CA THR A 197 0.15 -14.65 -5.49
C THR A 197 -0.55 -13.41 -6.03
N TRP A 198 0.11 -12.69 -6.96
CA TRP A 198 -0.55 -11.62 -7.71
C TRP A 198 -1.84 -12.09 -8.39
N GLU A 199 -1.80 -13.22 -9.09
CA GLU A 199 -2.93 -13.75 -9.86
C GLU A 199 -4.09 -14.17 -8.94
N SER A 200 -3.79 -14.87 -7.84
CA SER A 200 -4.84 -15.33 -6.92
C SER A 200 -5.51 -14.16 -6.18
N GLY A 201 -4.71 -13.19 -5.74
CA GLY A 201 -5.21 -11.98 -5.09
C GLY A 201 -5.97 -11.07 -6.06
N LEU A 202 -5.50 -10.89 -7.30
CA LEU A 202 -6.16 -10.06 -8.30
C LEU A 202 -7.56 -10.62 -8.62
N ARG A 203 -7.65 -11.94 -8.85
CA ARG A 203 -8.93 -12.62 -9.06
C ARG A 203 -9.89 -12.44 -7.89
N LYS A 204 -9.41 -12.58 -6.65
CA LYS A 204 -10.22 -12.34 -5.44
C LYS A 204 -10.68 -10.89 -5.34
N THR A 205 -9.82 -9.95 -5.72
CA THR A 205 -10.13 -8.52 -5.74
C THR A 205 -11.23 -8.23 -6.76
N ILE A 206 -11.08 -8.70 -8.00
CA ILE A 206 -12.08 -8.52 -9.07
C ILE A 206 -13.43 -9.10 -8.65
N ALA A 207 -13.46 -10.34 -8.16
CA ALA A 207 -14.69 -11.00 -7.71
C ALA A 207 -15.39 -10.17 -6.61
N TRP A 208 -14.64 -9.67 -5.63
CA TRP A 208 -15.20 -8.84 -4.57
C TRP A 208 -15.85 -7.55 -5.13
N TYR A 209 -15.20 -6.88 -6.09
CA TYR A 209 -15.77 -5.66 -6.70
C TYR A 209 -17.05 -5.95 -7.49
N GLN A 210 -17.09 -7.06 -8.22
CA GLN A 210 -18.27 -7.51 -8.97
C GLN A 210 -19.44 -7.83 -8.03
N GLU A 211 -19.16 -8.44 -6.87
CA GLU A 211 -20.17 -8.84 -5.89
C GLU A 211 -20.64 -7.68 -4.98
N ASN A 212 -19.92 -6.55 -4.95
CA ASN A 212 -20.14 -5.47 -3.97
C ASN A 212 -20.42 -4.09 -4.61
N SER A 213 -21.18 -4.06 -5.71
CA SER A 213 -21.51 -2.82 -6.45
C SER A 213 -22.03 -1.69 -5.56
N ARG A 214 -22.93 -1.98 -4.61
CA ARG A 214 -23.46 -0.98 -3.66
C ARG A 214 -22.40 -0.29 -2.80
N TRP A 215 -21.30 -1.00 -2.49
CA TRP A 215 -20.19 -0.40 -1.76
C TRP A 215 -19.39 0.52 -2.67
N ILE A 216 -19.14 0.09 -3.91
CA ILE A 216 -18.43 0.86 -4.94
C ILE A 216 -19.17 2.15 -5.28
N GLU A 217 -20.47 2.08 -5.52
CA GLU A 217 -21.32 3.25 -5.82
C GLU A 217 -21.22 4.31 -4.71
N ARG A 218 -21.28 3.88 -3.44
CA ARG A 218 -21.12 4.79 -2.30
C ARG A 218 -19.72 5.38 -2.23
N ALA A 219 -18.68 4.56 -2.42
CA ALA A 219 -17.30 5.01 -2.42
C ALA A 219 -17.03 6.02 -3.56
N ARG A 220 -17.75 5.92 -4.68
CA ARG A 220 -17.66 6.83 -5.83
C ARG A 220 -18.63 8.03 -5.78
N SER A 221 -19.30 8.27 -4.65
CA SER A 221 -20.29 9.34 -4.51
C SER A 221 -19.72 10.61 -3.89
N GLY A 222 -20.45 11.73 -4.04
CA GLY A 222 -20.13 13.01 -3.38
C GLY A 222 -18.71 13.49 -3.64
N ALA A 223 -17.95 13.68 -2.56
CA ALA A 223 -16.58 14.20 -2.57
C ALA A 223 -15.61 13.44 -3.50
N TYR A 224 -15.86 12.16 -3.80
CA TYR A 224 -15.05 11.42 -4.76
C TYR A 224 -15.17 11.98 -6.18
N ARG A 225 -16.37 12.36 -6.61
CA ARG A 225 -16.59 12.93 -7.96
C ARG A 225 -15.89 14.27 -8.09
N ASP A 226 -15.94 15.09 -7.05
CA ASP A 226 -15.24 16.38 -7.00
C ASP A 226 -13.72 16.18 -7.06
N TYR A 227 -13.19 15.24 -6.27
CA TYR A 227 -11.78 14.85 -6.34
C TYR A 227 -11.39 14.38 -7.75
N TYR A 228 -12.18 13.49 -8.35
CA TYR A 228 -11.89 12.94 -9.68
C TYR A 228 -11.88 14.05 -10.74
N LYS A 229 -12.85 14.96 -10.70
CA LYS A 229 -12.92 16.12 -11.60
C LYS A 229 -11.74 17.06 -11.42
N GLN A 230 -11.35 17.35 -10.17
CA GLN A 230 -10.20 18.20 -9.88
C GLN A 230 -8.88 17.55 -10.37
N GLN A 231 -8.76 16.23 -10.23
CA GLN A 231 -7.54 15.50 -10.52
C GLN A 231 -7.36 15.15 -12.00
N TYR A 232 -8.45 14.80 -12.69
CA TYR A 232 -8.44 14.27 -14.06
C TYR A 232 -9.20 15.14 -15.07
N GLY A 233 -9.81 16.25 -14.62
CA GLY A 233 -10.52 17.19 -15.50
C GLY A 233 -11.81 16.65 -16.13
N THR A 234 -12.27 15.47 -15.70
CA THR A 234 -13.45 14.76 -16.25
C THR A 234 -14.38 14.30 -15.13
N GLU A 235 -15.67 14.12 -15.42
CA GLU A 235 -16.63 13.60 -14.45
C GLU A 235 -16.75 12.08 -14.56
N VAL A 236 -16.87 11.40 -13.41
CA VAL A 236 -17.14 9.97 -13.32
C VAL A 236 -18.52 9.66 -13.88
N GLY A 237 -18.62 8.76 -14.86
CA GLY A 237 -19.89 8.36 -15.48
C GLY A 237 -20.47 9.36 -16.47
N ALA A 238 -19.68 10.30 -16.98
CA ALA A 238 -20.08 11.15 -18.11
C ALA A 238 -20.01 10.35 -19.42
N ALA A 239 -21.06 9.58 -19.69
CA ALA A 239 -21.41 9.07 -21.01
C ALA A 239 -22.71 9.75 -21.48
#